data_AF-A0AAW0D911-F1
#
_entry.id   AF-A0AAW0D911-F1
#
_cell.length_a   1.000
_cell.length_b   1.000
_cell.length_c   1.000
_cell.angle_alpha   90.00
_cell.angle_beta   90.00
_cell.angle_gamma   90.00
#
_symmetry.space_group_name_H-M   'P 1'
#
loop_
_entity.id
_entity.type
_entity.pdbx_description
1 polymer ?
#
loop_
_entity_poly.entity_id
_entity_poly.type
_entity_poly.pdbx_seq_one_letter_code
_entity_poly.pdbx_strand_id
1 'polypeptide(L)'
;MYTPTFAVDESNPDSVRRYKRWCASRAYNEREIRNAKKRERMAALREKQKNDPLLVQAARQVAKADSARRYREKNRELLAIKAWAARTQARHQAERQKRRQRIAAALASA
;
A
#
# COMPACT_ATOMS: atom_id res chain seq x y z
N MET A 1 30.99 -17.87 13.49
CA MET A 1 31.12 -17.82 12.01
C MET A 1 32.56 -17.52 11.69
N TYR A 2 33.21 -18.35 10.88
CA TYR A 2 34.60 -18.20 10.44
C TYR A 2 34.65 -17.17 9.31
N THR A 3 35.27 -16.00 9.54
CA THR A 3 35.66 -15.09 8.46
C THR A 3 36.89 -15.70 7.80
N PRO A 4 36.83 -16.16 6.54
CA PRO A 4 38.02 -16.69 5.90
C PRO A 4 39.01 -15.55 5.65
N THR A 5 40.17 -15.63 6.29
CA THR A 5 41.32 -14.72 6.15
C THR A 5 42.11 -15.08 4.88
N PHE A 6 41.46 -15.04 3.72
CA PHE A 6 42.23 -14.93 2.47
C PHE A 6 42.31 -13.44 2.10
N ALA A 7 43.53 -12.93 1.98
CA ALA A 7 43.76 -11.61 1.41
C ALA A 7 43.26 -11.62 -0.05
N VAL A 8 42.39 -10.69 -0.40
CA VAL A 8 41.95 -10.52 -1.80
C VAL A 8 43.03 -9.74 -2.51
N ASP A 9 43.82 -10.44 -3.32
CA ASP A 9 44.75 -9.82 -4.25
C ASP A 9 43.95 -9.35 -5.47
N GLU A 10 43.77 -8.03 -5.58
CA GLU A 10 43.01 -7.40 -6.67
C GLU A 10 43.71 -7.56 -8.04
N SER A 11 45.01 -7.87 -8.06
CA SER A 11 45.76 -8.15 -9.28
C SER A 11 45.59 -9.59 -9.79
N ASN A 12 45.03 -10.49 -8.97
CA ASN A 12 44.79 -11.89 -9.32
C ASN A 12 43.28 -12.14 -9.56
N PRO A 13 42.86 -12.37 -10.82
CA PRO A 13 41.45 -12.55 -11.17
C PRO A 13 40.80 -13.76 -10.49
N ASP A 14 41.56 -14.80 -10.14
CA ASP A 14 41.03 -15.96 -9.43
C ASP A 14 40.78 -15.67 -7.94
N SER A 15 41.57 -14.80 -7.32
CA SER A 15 41.35 -14.33 -5.95
C SER A 15 40.05 -13.52 -5.87
N VAL A 16 39.85 -12.59 -6.80
CA VAL A 16 38.62 -11.80 -6.92
C VAL A 16 37.39 -12.68 -7.16
N ARG A 17 37.50 -13.71 -8.00
CA ARG A 17 36.42 -14.67 -8.28
C ARG A 17 36.01 -15.48 -7.05
N ARG A 18 36.98 -15.97 -6.27
CA ARG A 18 36.73 -16.70 -5.01
C ARG A 18 36.06 -15.80 -3.97
N TYR A 19 36.49 -14.55 -3.86
CA TYR A 19 35.85 -13.57 -2.97
C TYR A 19 34.39 -13.31 -3.33
N LYS A 20 34.09 -13.03 -4.62
CA LYS A 20 32.72 -12.83 -5.10
C LYS A 20 31.82 -14.03 -4.81
N ARG A 21 32.32 -15.24 -5.02
CA ARG A 21 31.58 -16.48 -4.73
C ARG A 21 31.32 -16.63 -3.23
N TRP A 22 32.29 -16.32 -2.38
CA TRP A 22 32.11 -16.33 -0.93
C TRP A 22 31.06 -15.31 -0.46
N CYS A 23 31.11 -14.07 -0.96
CA CYS A 23 30.11 -13.04 -0.66
C CYS A 23 28.69 -13.46 -1.08
N ALA A 24 28.55 -14.07 -2.27
CA ALA A 24 27.27 -14.59 -2.74
C ALA A 24 26.73 -15.71 -1.85
N SER A 25 27.57 -16.69 -1.49
CA SER A 25 27.20 -17.76 -0.55
C SER A 25 26.84 -17.23 0.85
N ARG A 26 27.56 -16.21 1.33
CA ARG A 26 27.26 -15.56 2.62
C ARG A 26 25.91 -14.85 2.58
N ALA A 27 25.66 -14.05 1.54
CA ALA A 27 24.39 -13.34 1.37
C ALA A 27 23.20 -14.30 1.27
N TYR A 28 23.39 -15.46 0.62
CA TYR A 28 22.41 -16.54 0.58
C TYR A 28 22.15 -17.14 1.96
N ASN A 29 23.20 -17.56 2.67
CA ASN A 29 23.09 -18.14 4.02
C ASN A 29 22.44 -17.16 5.02
N GLU A 30 22.82 -15.89 4.99
CA GLU A 30 22.20 -14.86 5.85
C GLU A 30 20.71 -14.65 5.52
N ARG A 31 20.31 -14.81 4.26
CA ARG A 31 18.90 -14.78 3.86
C ARG A 31 18.17 -16.02 4.35
N GLU A 32 18.76 -17.21 4.25
CA GLU A 32 18.17 -18.45 4.76
C GLU A 32 17.99 -18.44 6.27
N ILE A 33 18.99 -17.96 7.03
CA ILE A 33 18.90 -17.82 8.49
C ILE A 33 17.79 -16.83 8.87
N ARG A 34 17.68 -15.68 8.18
CA ARG A 34 16.58 -14.73 8.40
C ARG A 34 15.22 -15.35 8.08
N ASN A 35 15.12 -16.10 6.99
CA ASN A 35 13.89 -16.80 6.61
C ASN A 35 13.53 -17.90 7.62
N ALA A 36 14.51 -18.63 8.16
CA ALA A 36 14.30 -19.61 9.24
C ALA A 36 13.75 -18.95 10.50
N LYS A 37 14.39 -17.87 10.99
CA LYS A 37 13.89 -17.10 12.14
C LYS A 37 12.49 -16.53 11.91
N LYS A 38 12.17 -16.08 10.69
CA LYS A 38 10.82 -15.62 10.32
C LYS A 38 9.81 -16.77 10.38
N ARG A 39 10.17 -17.95 9.86
CA ARG A 39 9.31 -19.15 9.90
C ARG A 39 9.05 -19.60 11.34
N GLU A 40 10.07 -19.65 12.18
CA GLU A 40 9.95 -19.97 13.62
C GLU A 40 8.99 -18.99 14.32
N ARG A 41 9.15 -17.68 14.09
CA ARG A 41 8.25 -16.66 14.65
C ARG A 41 6.82 -16.84 14.17
N MET A 42 6.61 -17.15 12.89
CA MET A 42 5.28 -17.44 12.35
C MET A 42 4.67 -18.73 12.92
N ALA A 43 5.49 -19.77 13.19
CA ALA A 43 5.05 -21.01 13.81
C ALA A 43 4.62 -20.80 15.26
N ALA A 44 5.42 -20.09 16.05
CA ALA A 44 5.08 -19.72 17.43
C ALA A 44 3.80 -18.88 17.52
N LEU A 45 3.58 -17.96 16.57
CA LEU A 45 2.33 -17.21 16.46
C LEU A 45 1.13 -18.13 16.17
N ARG A 46 1.29 -19.11 15.28
CA ARG A 46 0.23 -20.10 14.98
C ARG A 46 -0.09 -20.98 16.18
N GLU A 47 0.90 -21.36 16.98
CA GLU A 47 0.68 -22.11 18.23
C GLU A 47 -0.08 -21.27 19.26
N LYS A 48 0.29 -20.01 19.47
CA LYS A 48 -0.50 -19.08 20.31
C LYS A 48 -1.94 -18.94 19.81
N GLN A 49 -2.15 -18.87 18.49
CA GLN A 49 -3.49 -18.81 17.90
C GLN A 49 -4.30 -20.10 18.09
N LYS A 50 -3.65 -21.27 18.12
CA LYS A 50 -4.32 -22.54 18.46
C LYS A 50 -4.75 -22.58 19.94
N ASN A 51 -3.96 -21.95 20.81
CA ASN A 51 -4.24 -21.92 22.25
C ASN A 51 -5.34 -20.89 22.60
N ASP A 52 -5.43 -19.77 21.86
CA ASP A 52 -6.43 -18.72 22.11
C ASP A 52 -7.33 -18.42 20.89
N PRO A 53 -8.12 -19.41 20.40
CA PRO A 53 -8.93 -19.25 19.20
C PRO A 53 -10.00 -18.15 19.36
N LEU A 54 -10.51 -17.94 20.58
CA LEU A 54 -11.52 -16.92 20.87
C LEU A 54 -10.98 -15.49 20.72
N LEU A 55 -9.75 -15.23 21.17
CA LEU A 55 -9.11 -13.92 21.00
C LEU A 55 -8.85 -13.63 19.51
N VAL A 56 -8.45 -14.66 18.75
CA VAL A 56 -8.24 -14.55 17.31
C VAL A 56 -9.55 -14.31 16.55
N GLN A 57 -10.64 -14.97 16.95
CA GLN A 57 -11.97 -14.75 16.38
C GLN A 57 -12.50 -13.35 16.69
N ALA A 58 -12.36 -12.87 17.93
CA ALA A 58 -12.74 -11.51 18.31
C ALA A 58 -11.99 -10.47 17.48
N ALA A 59 -10.66 -10.61 17.35
CA ALA A 59 -9.84 -9.71 16.52
C ALA A 59 -10.28 -9.71 15.04
N ARG A 60 -10.66 -10.86 14.48
CA ARG A 60 -11.20 -10.96 13.11
C ARG A 60 -12.53 -10.23 12.95
N GLN A 61 -13.44 -10.32 13.94
CA GLN A 61 -14.72 -9.61 13.89
C GLN A 61 -14.53 -8.09 13.98
N VAL A 62 -13.63 -7.63 14.86
CA VAL A 62 -13.27 -6.20 14.96
C VAL A 62 -12.70 -5.70 13.63
N ALA A 63 -11.75 -6.42 13.02
CA ALA A 63 -11.20 -6.04 11.72
C ALA A 63 -12.25 -6.01 10.60
N LYS A 64 -13.23 -6.94 10.63
CA LYS A 64 -14.36 -6.94 9.68
C LYS A 64 -15.27 -5.73 9.88
N ALA A 65 -15.58 -5.38 11.13
CA ALA A 65 -16.38 -4.19 11.46
C ALA A 65 -15.67 -2.89 11.03
N ASP A 66 -14.37 -2.78 11.29
CA ASP A 66 -13.56 -1.61 10.93
C ASP A 66 -13.47 -1.41 9.41
N SER A 67 -13.26 -2.50 8.65
CA SER A 67 -13.23 -2.41 7.18
C SER A 67 -14.58 -1.99 6.60
N ALA A 68 -15.70 -2.50 7.14
CA ALA A 68 -17.04 -2.07 6.76
C ALA A 68 -17.30 -0.59 7.13
N ARG A 69 -16.77 -0.11 8.27
CA ARG A 69 -16.86 1.31 8.65
C ARG A 69 -16.10 2.20 7.67
N ARG A 70 -14.84 1.89 7.39
CA ARG A 70 -14.00 2.63 6.42
C ARG A 70 -14.63 2.66 5.03
N TYR A 71 -15.25 1.56 4.61
CA TYR A 71 -15.97 1.52 3.34
C TYR A 71 -17.16 2.49 3.32
N ARG A 72 -17.96 2.52 4.40
CA ARG A 72 -19.09 3.47 4.52
C ARG A 72 -18.62 4.93 4.57
N GLU A 73 -17.54 5.21 5.29
CA GLU A 73 -16.90 6.54 5.33
C GLU A 73 -16.50 6.99 3.91
N LYS A 74 -15.76 6.16 3.17
CA LYS A 74 -15.40 6.45 1.77
C LYS A 74 -16.61 6.63 0.86
N ASN A 75 -17.65 5.82 1.01
CA ASN A 75 -18.86 5.96 0.20
C ASN A 75 -19.54 7.31 0.47
N ARG A 76 -19.63 7.71 1.75
CA ARG A 76 -20.16 9.02 2.16
C ARG A 76 -19.36 10.18 1.56
N GLU A 77 -18.03 10.08 1.54
CA GLU A 77 -17.15 11.07 0.90
C GLU A 77 -17.43 11.18 -0.61
N LEU A 78 -17.54 10.05 -1.31
CA LEU A 78 -17.86 10.03 -2.75
C LEU A 78 -19.24 10.63 -3.05
N LEU A 79 -20.24 10.36 -2.21
CA LEU A 79 -21.57 10.98 -2.32
C LEU A 79 -21.50 12.50 -2.13
N ALA A 80 -20.71 12.99 -1.18
CA ALA A 80 -20.50 14.41 -0.97
C ALA A 80 -19.83 15.08 -2.19
N ILE A 81 -18.82 14.44 -2.78
CA ILE A 81 -18.15 14.91 -4.00
C ILE A 81 -19.13 14.99 -5.17
N LYS A 82 -19.95 13.94 -5.37
CA LYS A 82 -20.99 13.93 -6.43
C LYS A 82 -22.01 15.04 -6.21
N ALA A 83 -22.48 15.24 -4.98
CA ALA A 83 -23.42 16.32 -4.65
C ALA A 83 -22.80 17.71 -4.86
N TRP A 84 -21.51 17.89 -4.56
CA TRP A 84 -20.80 19.12 -4.88
C TRP A 84 -20.71 19.35 -6.40
N ALA A 85 -20.29 18.34 -7.16
CA ALA A 85 -20.20 18.44 -8.62
C ALA A 85 -21.55 18.79 -9.27
N ALA A 86 -22.64 18.15 -8.83
CA ALA A 86 -23.99 18.44 -9.30
C ALA A 86 -24.40 19.90 -9.00
N ARG A 87 -24.14 20.41 -7.80
CA ARG A 87 -24.39 21.81 -7.43
C ARG A 87 -23.58 22.78 -8.30
N THR A 88 -22.32 22.49 -8.54
CA THR A 88 -21.44 23.31 -9.38
C THR A 88 -21.93 23.34 -10.84
N GLN A 89 -22.33 22.20 -11.39
CA GLN A 89 -22.90 22.12 -12.73
C GLN A 89 -24.19 22.93 -12.85
N ALA A 90 -25.10 22.82 -11.87
CA ALA A 90 -26.34 23.60 -11.83
C ALA A 90 -26.06 25.11 -11.80
N ARG A 91 -25.08 25.56 -11.01
CA ARG A 91 -24.64 26.96 -10.98
C ARG A 91 -24.17 27.44 -12.34
N HIS A 92 -23.30 26.67 -13.00
CA HIS A 92 -22.81 27.04 -14.34
C HIS A 92 -23.91 27.07 -15.39
N GLN A 93 -24.89 26.15 -15.32
CA GLN A 93 -26.04 26.17 -16.20
C GLN A 93 -26.90 27.43 -15.99
N ALA A 94 -27.16 27.82 -14.75
CA ALA A 94 -27.88 29.06 -14.43
C ALA A 94 -27.13 30.31 -14.94
N GLU A 95 -25.81 30.37 -14.78
CA GLU A 95 -24.98 31.45 -15.32
C GLU A 95 -25.01 31.49 -16.85
N ARG A 96 -24.93 30.34 -17.53
CA ARG A 96 -25.08 30.24 -18.99
C ARG A 96 -26.46 30.69 -19.45
N GLN A 97 -27.51 30.35 -18.73
CA GLN A 97 -28.87 30.77 -19.04
C GLN A 97 -29.03 32.29 -18.91
N LYS A 98 -28.50 32.90 -17.84
CA LYS A 98 -28.46 34.36 -17.68
C LYS A 98 -27.72 35.05 -18.83
N ARG A 99 -26.59 34.49 -19.28
CA ARG A 99 -25.87 34.99 -20.46
C ARG A 99 -26.70 34.88 -21.73
N ARG A 100 -27.35 33.73 -21.97
CA ARG A 100 -28.25 33.52 -23.10
C ARG A 100 -29.42 34.51 -23.10
N GLN A 101 -30.02 34.77 -21.94
CA GLN A 101 -31.10 35.75 -21.79
C GLN A 101 -30.64 37.16 -22.12
N ARG A 102 -29.42 37.57 -21.71
CA ARG A 102 -28.85 38.88 -22.08
C ARG A 102 -28.65 39.01 -23.58
N ILE A 103 -28.13 37.97 -24.23
CA ILE A 103 -27.94 37.96 -25.69
C ILE A 103 -29.30 38.02 -26.41
N ALA A 104 -30.27 37.21 -25.97
CA ALA A 104 -31.62 37.22 -26.55
C ALA A 104 -32.32 38.57 -26.37
N ALA A 105 -32.16 39.23 -25.21
CA ALA A 105 -32.70 40.57 -24.98
C ALA A 105 -32.03 41.62 -25.88
N ALA A 106 -30.70 41.58 -26.04
CA ALA A 106 -29.98 42.47 -26.94
C ALA A 106 -30.39 42.27 -28.42
N LEU A 107 -30.66 41.03 -28.83
CA LEU A 107 -31.16 40.70 -30.16
C LEU A 107 -32.63 41.10 -30.37
N ALA A 108 -33.45 41.15 -29.32
CA ALA A 108 -34.86 41.55 -29.41
C ALA A 108 -35.04 43.08 -29.39
N SER A 109 -34.06 43.82 -28.87
CA SER A 109 -34.05 45.29 -28.83
C SER A 109 -33.27 45.94 -29.98
N ALA A 110 -32.65 45.14 -30.85
CA ALA A 110 -31.99 45.55 -32.09
C ALA A 110 -32.89 45.22 -33.29
#